data_AF-B8G8D8-F1
#
_entry.id   AF-B8G8D8-F1
#
_cell.length_a   1.000
_cell.length_b   1.000
_cell.length_c   1.000
_cell.angle_alpha   90.00
_cell.angle_beta   90.00
_cell.angle_gamma   90.00
#
_symmetry.space_group_name_H-M   'P 1'
#
loop_
_entity.id
_entity.type
_entity.pdbx_description
1 polymer ?
#
loop_
_entity_poly.entity_id
_entity_poly.type
_entity_poly.pdbx_seq_one_letter_code
_entity_poly.pdbx_strand_id
1 'polypeptide(L)'
;MHITTGAPTEEEAAAAIAAITLLLSEEASHVALAPSEPPARWRDSMRLIAQGISPMRVPVPPRWHTIERLRRAGRGGMGIVGM
;
A
#
# COMPACT_ATOMS: atom_id res chain seq x y z
N MET A 1 -2.38 11.18 30.57
CA MET A 1 -1.48 11.02 29.40
C MET A 1 -0.13 11.59 29.82
N HIS A 2 0.79 10.72 30.25
CA HIS A 2 2.07 11.13 30.81
C HIS A 2 3.04 11.37 29.64
N ILE A 3 3.38 12.63 29.38
CA ILE A 3 4.34 12.99 28.32
C ILE A 3 5.68 13.18 29.01
N THR A 4 6.58 12.21 28.86
CA THR A 4 7.91 12.24 29.48
C THR A 4 8.83 13.18 28.67
N THR A 5 8.88 14.44 29.07
CA THR A 5 9.80 15.46 28.51
C THR A 5 11.22 15.32 29.07
N GLY A 6 11.81 14.14 28.93
CA GLY A 6 13.20 13.82 29.32
C GLY A 6 13.88 12.93 28.28
N ALA A 7 15.22 12.92 28.27
CA ALA A 7 15.96 11.97 27.44
C ALA A 7 15.60 10.54 27.88
N PRO A 8 15.29 9.62 26.95
CA PRO A 8 14.90 8.26 27.29
C PRO A 8 16.04 7.55 28.02
N THR A 9 15.68 6.72 28.98
CA THR A 9 16.64 5.81 29.61
C THR A 9 17.18 4.81 28.58
N GLU A 10 18.34 4.22 28.84
CA GLU A 10 18.96 3.23 27.94
C GLU A 10 18.03 2.02 27.72
N GLU A 11 17.30 1.62 28.77
CA GLU A 11 16.33 0.54 28.71
C GLU A 11 15.10 0.90 27.85
N GLU A 12 14.57 2.11 27.99
CA GLU A 12 13.47 2.60 27.14
C GLU A 12 13.89 2.75 25.67
N ALA A 13 15.13 3.21 25.42
CA ALA A 13 15.67 3.29 24.07
C ALA A 13 15.85 1.89 23.45
N ALA A 14 16.36 0.92 24.21
CA ALA A 14 16.49 -0.46 23.77
C ALA A 14 15.13 -1.10 23.47
N ALA A 15 14.12 -0.87 24.33
CA ALA A 15 12.77 -1.35 24.12
C ALA A 15 12.13 -0.74 22.86
N ALA A 16 12.32 0.56 22.63
CA ALA A 16 11.82 1.23 21.43
C ALA A 16 12.47 0.69 20.15
N ILE A 17 13.80 0.46 20.16
CA ILE A 17 14.52 -0.13 19.02
C ILE A 17 14.04 -1.55 18.75
N ALA A 18 13.88 -2.38 19.79
CA ALA A 18 13.38 -3.74 19.65
C ALA A 18 11.98 -3.78 19.04
N ALA A 19 11.07 -2.90 19.50
CA ALA A 19 9.72 -2.80 18.96
C ALA A 19 9.70 -2.38 17.48
N ILE A 20 10.51 -1.39 17.10
CA ILE A 20 10.62 -0.94 15.70
C ILE A 20 11.20 -2.06 14.83
N THR A 21 12.22 -2.76 15.32
CA THR A 21 12.89 -3.83 14.58
C THR A 21 11.96 -5.02 14.36
N LEU A 22 11.17 -5.38 15.36
CA LEU A 22 10.13 -6.40 15.25
C LEU A 22 9.12 -6.04 14.14
N LEU A 23 8.56 -4.82 14.19
CA LEU A 23 7.60 -4.34 13.20
C LEU A 23 8.17 -4.36 11.77
N LEU A 24 9.41 -3.90 11.60
CA LEU A 24 10.07 -3.90 10.29
C LEU A 24 10.36 -5.31 9.79
N SER A 25 10.68 -6.26 10.68
CA SER A 25 10.90 -7.67 10.32
C SER A 25 9.61 -8.37 9.87
N GLU A 26 8.49 -8.06 10.53
CA GLU A 26 7.15 -8.52 10.15
C GLU A 26 6.74 -7.94 8.79
N GLU A 27 6.92 -6.63 8.58
CA GLU A 27 6.60 -6.01 7.29
C GLU A 27 7.47 -6.57 6.14
N ALA A 28 8.77 -6.79 6.39
CA ALA A 28 9.69 -7.35 5.40
C ALA A 28 9.31 -8.79 5.00
N SER A 29 8.83 -9.60 5.93
CA SER A 29 8.35 -10.96 5.66
C SER A 29 7.03 -10.98 4.89
N HIS A 30 6.17 -9.98 5.09
CA HIS A 30 4.95 -9.79 4.28
C HIS A 30 5.24 -9.37 2.84
N VAL A 31 6.23 -8.51 2.62
CA VAL A 31 6.66 -8.10 1.27
C VAL A 31 7.31 -9.25 0.50
N ALA A 32 8.05 -10.14 1.18
CA ALA A 32 8.69 -11.30 0.57
C ALA A 32 7.70 -12.40 0.12
N LEU A 33 6.50 -12.44 0.72
CA LEU A 33 5.45 -13.42 0.41
C LEU A 33 4.41 -12.93 -0.60
N ALA A 34 4.41 -11.64 -0.95
CA ALA A 34 3.54 -11.15 -2.01
C ALA A 34 4.07 -11.71 -3.35
N PRO A 35 3.31 -12.58 -4.06
CA PRO A 35 3.70 -12.96 -5.40
C PRO A 35 3.81 -11.66 -6.20
N SER A 36 4.96 -11.47 -6.87
CA SER A 36 5.12 -10.42 -7.85
C SER A 36 4.26 -10.79 -9.06
N GLU A 37 2.94 -10.75 -8.92
CA GLU A 37 2.05 -10.98 -10.04
C GLU A 37 2.40 -9.93 -11.09
N PRO A 38 2.76 -10.36 -12.31
CA PRO A 38 3.07 -9.42 -13.37
C PRO A 38 1.86 -8.49 -13.52
N PRO A 39 2.08 -7.18 -13.71
CA PRO A 39 0.98 -6.22 -13.79
C PRO A 39 0.00 -6.71 -14.85
N ALA A 40 -1.25 -6.91 -14.44
CA ALA A 40 -2.30 -7.40 -15.32
C ALA A 40 -2.34 -6.54 -16.59
N ARG A 41 -1.94 -7.11 -17.73
CA ARG A 41 -1.88 -6.37 -18.99
C ARG A 41 -3.28 -6.31 -19.56
N TRP A 42 -3.65 -5.16 -20.10
CA TRP A 42 -4.95 -4.94 -20.76
C TRP A 42 -5.32 -6.06 -21.75
N ARG A 43 -4.33 -6.55 -22.51
CA ARG A 43 -4.52 -7.62 -23.50
C ARG A 43 -4.98 -8.94 -22.88
N ASP A 44 -4.50 -9.27 -21.68
CA ASP A 44 -4.84 -10.53 -21.03
C ASP A 44 -6.27 -10.46 -20.47
N SER A 45 -6.65 -9.32 -19.89
CA SER A 45 -8.04 -9.04 -19.49
C SER A 45 -9.02 -9.13 -20.65
N MET A 46 -8.65 -8.61 -21.84
CA MET A 46 -9.50 -8.68 -23.04
C MET A 46 -9.70 -10.11 -23.55
N ARG A 47 -8.68 -10.97 -23.44
CA ARG A 47 -8.79 -12.39 -23.80
C ARG A 47 -9.76 -13.13 -22.88
N LEU A 48 -9.71 -12.85 -21.58
CA LEU A 48 -10.64 -13.43 -20.60
C LEU A 48 -12.08 -12.97 -20.87
N ILE A 49 -12.29 -11.68 -21.15
CA ILE A 49 -13.61 -11.13 -21.49
C ILE A 49 -14.16 -11.80 -22.77
N ALA A 50 -13.33 -11.98 -23.80
CA ALA A 50 -13.72 -12.67 -25.03
C ALA A 50 -14.11 -14.14 -24.81
N GLN A 51 -13.60 -14.77 -23.74
CA GLN A 51 -13.95 -16.12 -23.31
C GLN A 51 -15.17 -16.17 -22.37
N GLY A 52 -15.83 -15.03 -22.13
CA GLY A 52 -16.96 -14.93 -21.21
C GLY A 52 -16.57 -14.97 -19.72
N ILE A 53 -15.27 -14.88 -19.42
CA ILE A 53 -14.75 -14.88 -18.05
C ILE A 53 -14.57 -13.42 -17.63
N SER A 54 -15.26 -13.00 -16.58
CA SER A 54 -15.03 -11.68 -15.98
C SER A 54 -13.70 -11.70 -15.24
N PRO A 55 -12.68 -10.90 -15.63
CA PRO A 55 -11.44 -10.86 -14.89
C PRO A 55 -11.73 -10.27 -13.50
N MET A 56 -11.61 -11.10 -12.46
CA MET A 56 -11.58 -10.59 -11.09
C MET A 56 -10.35 -9.70 -10.96
N ARG A 57 -10.54 -8.39 -10.95
CA ARG A 57 -9.46 -7.47 -10.62
C ARG A 57 -9.15 -7.67 -9.15
N VAL A 58 -7.99 -8.24 -8.85
CA VAL A 58 -7.43 -8.12 -7.50
C VAL A 58 -7.26 -6.62 -7.26
N PRO A 59 -7.92 -6.03 -6.24
CA PRO A 59 -7.80 -4.61 -5.98
C PRO A 59 -6.34 -4.32 -5.61
N VAL A 60 -5.60 -3.71 -6.54
CA VAL A 60 -4.27 -3.21 -6.23
C VAL A 60 -4.46 -2.10 -5.19
N PRO A 61 -3.79 -2.18 -4.02
CA PRO A 61 -3.89 -1.11 -3.04
C PRO A 61 -3.46 0.21 -3.69
N PRO A 62 -4.25 1.28 -3.52
CA PRO A 62 -3.97 2.54 -4.20
C PRO A 62 -2.63 3.09 -3.72
N ARG A 63 -1.76 3.42 -4.68
CA ARG A 63 -0.49 4.08 -4.35
C ARG A 63 -0.76 5.49 -3.83
N TRP A 64 0.19 6.06 -3.09
CA TRP A 64 0.10 7.44 -2.59
C TRP A 64 -0.34 8.42 -3.68
N HIS A 65 0.28 8.39 -4.86
CA HIS A 65 -0.12 9.22 -6.01
C HIS A 65 -1.62 9.10 -6.36
N THR A 66 -2.18 7.88 -6.30
CA THR A 66 -3.58 7.60 -6.62
C THR A 66 -4.50 8.16 -5.53
N ILE A 67 -4.14 7.95 -4.26
CA ILE A 67 -4.83 8.53 -3.11
C ILE A 67 -4.83 10.07 -3.22
N GLU A 68 -3.68 10.67 -3.55
CA GLU A 68 -3.55 12.12 -3.63
C GLU A 68 -4.31 12.71 -4.81
N ARG A 69 -4.40 11.98 -5.91
CA ARG A 69 -5.26 12.35 -7.04
C ARG A 69 -6.73 12.30 -6.67
N LEU A 70 -7.20 11.23 -6.02
CA LEU A 70 -8.60 11.10 -5.58
C LEU A 70 -8.97 12.19 -4.56
N ARG A 71 -8.07 12.48 -3.61
CA ARG A 71 -8.24 13.54 -2.61
C ARG A 71 -8.35 14.93 -3.24
N ARG A 72 -7.64 15.19 -4.33
CA ARG A 72 -7.77 16.43 -5.12
C ARG A 72 -9.06 16.44 -5.96
N ALA A 73 -9.44 15.30 -6.55
CA ALA A 73 -10.66 15.18 -7.34
C ALA A 73 -11.93 15.39 -6.50
N GLY A 74 -11.96 14.89 -5.26
CA GLY A 74 -13.09 15.02 -4.33
C GLY A 74 -13.43 16.45 -3.90
N ARG A 75 -12.57 17.44 -4.18
CA ARG A 75 -12.86 18.88 -3.96
C ARG A 75 -13.17 19.65 -5.26
N GLY A 76 -13.70 18.99 -6.29
CA GLY A 76 -14.06 19.64 -7.56
C GLY A 76 -12.92 19.69 -8.59
N GLY A 77 -11.88 18.87 -8.43
CA GLY A 77 -10.82 18.74 -9.41
C GLY A 77 -11.27 17.88 -10.59
N MET A 78 -11.54 18.51 -11.74
CA MET A 78 -11.71 17.86 -13.03
C MET A 78 -10.54 16.87 -13.26
N GLY A 79 -10.81 15.57 -13.27
CA GLY A 79 -9.71 14.61 -13.06
C GLY A 79 -9.96 13.15 -13.42
N ILE A 80 -10.85 12.85 -14.37
CA ILE A 80 -10.71 11.67 -15.24
C ILE A 80 -10.92 12.14 -16.68
N VAL A 81 -9.85 12.62 -17.31
CA VAL A 81 -9.77 12.74 -18.77
C VAL A 81 -8.54 11.95 -19.18
N GLY A 82 -8.73 10.94 -20.04
CA GLY A 82 -7.66 10.21 -20.71
C GLY A 82 -7.45 8.77 -20.24
N MET A 83 -8.32 7.87 -20.72
CA MET A 83 -7.98 6.82 -21.71
C MET A 83 -9.29 6.12 -22.10
#